data_AF-A0A843TW49-F1
#
_entry.id   AF-A0A843TW49-F1
#
_cell.length_a   1.000
_cell.length_b   1.000
_cell.length_c   1.000
_cell.angle_alpha   90.00
_cell.angle_beta   90.00
_cell.angle_gamma   90.00
#
_symmetry.space_group_name_H-M   'P 1'
#
loop_
_entity.id
_entity.type
_entity.pdbx_description
1 polymer ?
#
loop_
_entity_poly.entity_id
_entity_poly.type
_entity_poly.pdbx_seq_one_letter_code
_entity_poly.pdbx_strand_id
1 'polypeptide(L)'
;FCYIEEINGASRNYCDRSKTQYPCVPGRAYYGRGPIQLSWNYNYGAAGRSIGFDGLGTPERVAQDAVISFKTALWFWMNNVRPVIGRGFGATIRAINGGECNGRNSGAVNARVNYYRDYCGQLGSQRVLALALAGSFLLLAGLAPEPTVAQNCGCSSNLCCSRWGFCGTGSDYCGTGCQQGPCETTPLATNDVVDVAGVVTQAFFDGIIGQSDAGCVGRRFYSRSAFLEALGSYPRFGRVGSADDSRREIAAFFAHVTHETGHFCYIEEIGGASRDYCDRSNTQYPCVPGKGYYGRGPIQLSWNYNYGAAGRSIGFDGLRTPERVAQDAVISFKTALWFWMNNVRPVIGQGFGATIRAVNGGECNGGNPAVVNNRVRYYTDYCSQLGVQPGGNLYC
;
A
#
# COMPACT_ATOMS: atom_id res chain seq x y z
N PHE A 1 12.69 1.63 15.19
CA PHE A 1 13.03 2.99 15.65
C PHE A 1 14.29 3.42 14.93
N CYS A 2 14.28 4.54 14.20
CA CYS A 2 15.45 4.99 13.43
C CYS A 2 16.51 5.71 14.28
N TYR A 3 16.12 6.17 15.48
CA TYR A 3 17.00 6.85 16.41
C TYR A 3 16.80 6.29 17.81
N ILE A 4 17.90 5.91 18.46
CA ILE A 4 17.95 5.47 19.86
C ILE A 4 18.37 6.61 20.81
N GLU A 5 18.86 7.70 20.23
CA GLU A 5 19.29 8.93 20.91
C GLU A 5 18.76 10.15 20.15
N GLU A 6 18.65 11.27 20.86
CA GLU A 6 18.25 12.55 20.29
C GLU A 6 19.25 13.00 19.22
N ILE A 7 18.74 13.54 18.10
CA ILE A 7 19.59 14.09 17.04
C ILE A 7 20.42 15.24 17.61
N ASN A 8 21.74 15.15 17.45
CA ASN A 8 22.73 16.07 18.05
C ASN A 8 22.70 16.09 19.59
N GLY A 9 22.16 15.05 20.23
CA GLY A 9 22.03 14.97 21.69
C GLY A 9 23.37 15.10 22.43
N ALA A 10 24.46 14.54 21.88
CA ALA A 10 25.80 14.67 22.47
C ALA A 10 26.29 16.14 22.60
N SER A 11 25.73 17.07 21.83
CA SER A 11 26.00 18.52 21.95
C SER A 11 25.10 19.25 22.95
N ARG A 12 24.11 18.55 23.54
CA ARG A 12 23.11 19.08 24.46
C ARG A 12 23.25 18.40 25.82
N ASN A 13 23.40 19.19 26.88
CA ASN A 13 23.41 18.66 28.24
C ASN A 13 22.21 19.17 29.03
N TYR A 14 21.19 18.33 29.15
CA TYR A 14 20.02 18.61 29.99
C TYR A 14 20.31 18.30 31.45
N CYS A 15 21.13 19.15 32.07
CA CYS A 15 21.47 19.07 33.49
C CYS A 15 20.83 20.25 34.23
N ASP A 16 19.85 19.96 35.09
CA ASP A 16 19.28 20.95 36.01
C ASP A 16 19.97 20.82 37.38
N ARG A 17 20.88 21.75 37.67
CA ARG A 17 21.65 21.78 38.92
C ARG A 17 20.81 22.13 40.15
N SER A 18 19.59 22.66 39.97
CA SER A 18 18.68 22.93 41.08
C SER A 18 18.08 21.65 41.68
N LYS A 19 18.12 20.52 40.93
CA LYS A 19 17.60 19.22 41.38
C LYS A 19 18.65 18.47 42.20
N THR A 20 18.86 18.91 43.44
CA THR A 20 19.87 18.36 44.37
C THR A 20 19.67 16.89 44.72
N GLN A 21 18.43 16.37 44.64
CA GLN A 21 18.12 14.95 44.83
C GLN A 21 18.73 14.03 43.75
N TYR A 22 18.95 14.57 42.55
CA TYR A 22 19.48 13.86 41.39
C TYR A 22 20.61 14.68 40.76
N PRO A 23 21.76 14.79 41.45
CA PRO A 23 22.84 15.69 41.03
C PRO A 23 23.41 15.28 39.67
N CYS A 24 23.84 16.27 38.90
CA CYS A 24 24.54 16.00 37.65
C CYS A 24 25.94 15.47 37.94
N VAL A 25 26.28 14.35 37.30
CA VAL A 25 27.60 13.74 37.43
C VAL A 25 28.57 14.41 36.44
N PRO A 26 29.78 14.82 36.86
CA PRO A 26 30.79 15.37 35.96
C PRO A 26 31.05 14.45 34.76
N GLY A 27 31.11 15.02 33.56
CA GLY A 27 31.32 14.27 32.32
C GLY A 27 30.11 13.51 31.78
N ARG A 28 28.94 13.59 32.44
CA ARG A 28 27.70 12.94 31.97
C ARG A 28 26.71 13.93 31.37
N ALA A 29 25.97 13.46 30.37
CA ALA A 29 24.96 14.23 29.65
C ALA A 29 23.63 13.47 29.57
N TYR A 30 22.55 14.19 29.86
CA TYR A 30 21.21 13.63 30.04
C TYR A 30 20.24 14.03 28.91
N TYR A 31 20.71 14.02 27.67
CA TYR A 31 19.87 14.21 26.48
C TYR A 31 18.95 13.02 26.21
N GLY A 32 18.03 13.17 25.26
CA GLY A 32 17.02 12.16 24.95
C GLY A 32 17.62 10.81 24.55
N ARG A 33 17.17 9.73 25.20
CA ARG A 33 17.49 8.34 24.81
C ARG A 33 16.29 7.42 24.95
N GLY A 34 16.26 6.38 24.11
CA GLY A 34 15.25 5.32 24.13
C GLY A 34 13.93 5.66 23.40
N PRO A 35 12.96 4.73 23.39
CA PRO A 35 11.71 4.86 22.63
C PRO A 35 10.85 6.07 23.01
N ILE A 36 10.87 6.44 24.30
CA ILE A 36 10.47 7.76 24.78
C ILE A 36 11.76 8.43 25.23
N GLN A 37 12.11 9.53 24.57
CA GLN A 37 13.40 10.22 24.71
C GLN A 37 13.58 10.76 26.14
N LEU A 38 14.07 9.91 27.03
CA LEU A 38 14.27 10.24 28.44
C LEU A 38 15.35 11.32 28.51
N SER A 39 14.98 12.47 29.06
CA SER A 39 15.81 13.67 29.11
C SER A 39 15.82 14.21 30.54
N TRP A 40 16.89 14.91 30.92
CA TRP A 40 17.13 15.51 32.23
C TRP A 40 17.63 14.58 33.34
N ASN A 41 18.63 15.03 34.10
CA ASN A 41 19.24 14.33 35.24
C ASN A 41 18.20 13.77 36.23
N TYR A 42 17.16 14.54 36.56
CA TYR A 42 16.14 14.09 37.51
C TYR A 42 15.27 12.94 36.98
N ASN A 43 15.04 12.86 35.67
CA ASN A 43 14.30 11.74 35.08
C ASN A 43 15.18 10.48 35.00
N TYR A 44 16.44 10.63 34.60
CA TYR A 44 17.42 9.53 34.60
C TYR A 44 17.64 8.96 36.01
N GLY A 45 17.81 9.84 37.01
CA GLY A 45 18.00 9.42 38.39
C GLY A 45 16.76 8.75 38.99
N ALA A 46 15.56 9.29 38.75
CA ALA A 46 14.31 8.72 39.25
C ALA A 46 13.98 7.37 38.58
N ALA A 47 14.15 7.26 37.26
CA ALA A 47 14.01 5.99 36.54
C ALA A 47 15.05 4.97 37.04
N GLY A 48 16.32 5.38 37.14
CA GLY A 48 17.42 4.56 37.63
C GLY A 48 17.12 3.86 38.95
N ARG A 49 16.69 4.65 39.94
CA ARG A 49 16.27 4.11 41.25
C ARG A 49 15.08 3.16 41.16
N SER A 50 14.10 3.46 40.30
CA SER A 50 12.86 2.67 40.21
C SER A 50 13.02 1.35 39.48
N ILE A 51 13.90 1.27 38.47
CA ILE A 51 14.02 0.09 37.59
C ILE A 51 15.35 -0.64 37.73
N GLY A 52 16.21 -0.21 38.66
CA GLY A 52 17.42 -0.93 39.08
C GLY A 52 18.63 -0.72 38.19
N PHE A 53 18.93 0.52 37.79
CA PHE A 53 20.19 0.86 37.11
C PHE A 53 20.74 2.22 37.54
N ASP A 54 22.04 2.44 37.37
CA ASP A 54 22.66 3.73 37.66
C ASP A 54 22.38 4.75 36.53
N GLY A 55 21.22 5.39 36.59
CA GLY A 55 20.82 6.39 35.59
C GLY A 55 21.63 7.68 35.63
N LEU A 56 22.25 8.03 36.75
CA LEU A 56 23.04 9.26 36.86
C LEU A 56 24.48 9.08 36.39
N GLY A 57 25.11 7.96 36.77
CA GLY A 57 26.47 7.63 36.40
C GLY A 57 26.61 6.91 35.07
N THR A 58 25.57 6.22 34.57
CA THR A 58 25.60 5.50 33.28
C THR A 58 24.36 5.76 32.39
N PRO A 59 24.04 7.04 32.09
CA PRO A 59 22.85 7.39 31.29
C PRO A 59 22.85 6.78 29.87
N GLU A 60 24.01 6.53 29.28
CA GLU A 60 24.18 5.88 27.97
C GLU A 60 23.57 4.47 27.89
N ARG A 61 23.39 3.79 29.03
CA ARG A 61 22.76 2.45 29.06
C ARG A 61 21.33 2.45 28.51
N VAL A 62 20.63 3.58 28.56
CA VAL A 62 19.28 3.73 27.97
C VAL A 62 19.30 3.58 26.44
N ALA A 63 20.44 3.86 25.79
CA ALA A 63 20.62 3.66 24.34
C ALA A 63 21.33 2.34 24.01
N GLN A 64 22.10 1.77 24.94
CA GLN A 64 22.93 0.57 24.69
C GLN A 64 22.25 -0.75 25.10
N ASP A 65 21.29 -0.71 26.03
CA ASP A 65 20.60 -1.90 26.56
C ASP A 65 19.11 -1.78 26.28
N ALA A 66 18.59 -2.63 25.41
CA ALA A 66 17.20 -2.60 24.98
C ALA A 66 16.21 -2.82 26.14
N VAL A 67 16.55 -3.64 27.14
CA VAL A 67 15.69 -3.90 28.30
C VAL A 67 15.60 -2.66 29.17
N ILE A 68 16.73 -2.00 29.43
CA ILE A 68 16.75 -0.72 30.16
C ILE A 68 16.02 0.35 29.36
N SER A 69 16.21 0.40 28.04
CA SER A 69 15.54 1.33 27.14
C SER A 69 14.02 1.23 27.23
N PHE A 70 13.46 0.02 27.16
CA PHE A 70 12.01 -0.16 27.30
C PHE A 70 11.52 0.03 28.74
N LYS A 71 12.26 -0.41 29.76
CA LYS A 71 11.89 -0.18 31.17
C LYS A 71 11.81 1.30 31.50
N THR A 72 12.73 2.13 30.99
CA THR A 72 12.70 3.58 31.19
C THR A 72 11.51 4.23 30.48
N ALA A 73 11.19 3.81 29.25
CA ALA A 73 10.02 4.30 28.53
C ALA A 73 8.71 3.93 29.26
N LEU A 74 8.58 2.68 29.73
CA LEU A 74 7.42 2.22 30.49
C LEU A 74 7.31 2.95 31.84
N TRP A 75 8.42 3.12 32.56
CA TRP A 75 8.45 3.90 33.79
C TRP A 75 7.97 5.33 33.55
N PHE A 76 8.50 5.99 32.51
CA PHE A 76 8.11 7.36 32.18
C PHE A 76 6.61 7.45 31.83
N TRP A 77 6.13 6.50 31.03
CA TRP A 77 4.72 6.40 30.65
C TRP A 77 3.81 6.24 31.87
N MET A 78 4.13 5.30 32.76
CA MET A 78 3.29 4.99 33.92
C MET A 78 3.23 6.13 34.93
N ASN A 79 4.31 6.89 35.09
CA ASN A 79 4.40 7.97 36.08
C ASN A 79 3.92 9.33 35.54
N ASN A 80 4.11 9.62 34.26
CA ASN A 80 3.85 10.95 33.69
C ASN A 80 2.69 10.99 32.69
N VAL A 81 2.45 9.90 31.95
CA VAL A 81 1.45 9.86 30.87
C VAL A 81 0.15 9.20 31.32
N ARG A 82 0.22 8.05 32.01
CA ARG A 82 -0.97 7.32 32.49
C ARG A 82 -1.91 8.19 33.34
N PRO A 83 -1.45 9.08 34.23
CA PRO A 83 -2.35 9.93 35.02
C PRO A 83 -3.17 10.92 34.17
N VAL A 84 -2.74 11.23 32.94
CA VAL A 84 -3.41 12.21 32.06
C VAL A 84 -4.11 11.57 30.86
N ILE A 85 -4.05 10.24 30.70
CA ILE A 85 -4.52 9.53 29.50
C ILE A 85 -6.02 9.75 29.23
N GLY A 86 -6.83 9.89 30.29
CA GLY A 86 -8.26 10.17 30.18
C GLY A 86 -8.62 11.58 29.71
N ARG A 87 -7.64 12.50 29.63
CA ARG A 87 -7.83 13.88 29.15
C ARG A 87 -7.64 14.01 27.63
N GLY A 88 -7.50 12.89 26.94
CA GLY A 88 -7.31 12.81 25.49
C GLY A 88 -5.85 12.87 25.06
N PHE A 89 -5.60 12.50 23.80
CA PHE A 89 -4.25 12.29 23.28
C PHE A 89 -3.38 13.57 23.26
N GLY A 90 -4.00 14.75 23.17
CA GLY A 90 -3.29 16.03 23.33
C GLY A 90 -2.64 16.20 24.72
N ALA A 91 -3.25 15.68 25.78
CA ALA A 91 -2.67 15.68 27.12
C ALA A 91 -1.49 14.71 27.23
N THR A 92 -1.55 13.57 26.54
CA THR A 92 -0.43 12.63 26.40
C THR A 92 0.77 13.27 25.70
N ILE A 93 0.55 13.95 24.57
CA ILE A 93 1.63 14.67 23.87
C ILE A 93 2.24 15.73 24.78
N ARG A 94 1.41 16.52 25.49
CA ARG A 94 1.89 17.55 26.42
C ARG A 94 2.72 16.99 27.57
N ALA A 95 2.37 15.81 28.09
CA ALA A 95 3.12 15.14 29.15
C ALA A 95 4.47 14.59 28.67
N ILE A 96 4.58 14.20 27.40
CA ILE A 96 5.82 13.70 26.80
C ILE A 96 6.72 14.86 26.37
N ASN A 97 6.17 15.84 25.65
CA ASN A 97 6.90 17.00 25.18
C ASN A 97 6.00 18.24 25.05
N GLY A 98 5.75 18.90 26.17
CA GLY A 98 4.93 20.12 26.21
C GLY A 98 5.44 21.27 25.34
N GLY A 99 6.72 21.25 24.96
CA GLY A 99 7.32 22.21 24.04
C GLY A 99 6.78 22.12 22.60
N GLU A 100 6.19 20.98 22.22
CA GLU A 100 5.57 20.78 20.89
C GLU A 100 4.16 21.40 20.79
N CYS A 101 3.51 21.68 21.92
CA CYS A 101 2.13 22.17 21.97
C CYS A 101 1.98 23.69 21.69
N ASN A 102 0.73 24.15 21.52
CA ASN A 102 0.38 25.57 21.27
C ASN A 102 0.98 26.13 19.96
N GLY A 103 1.00 25.32 18.90
CA GLY A 103 1.48 25.75 17.57
C GLY A 103 2.99 25.79 17.40
N ARG A 104 3.78 25.49 18.44
CA ARG A 104 5.24 25.55 18.41
C ARG A 104 5.89 24.49 17.54
N ASN A 105 5.29 23.30 17.45
CA ASN A 105 5.72 22.25 16.52
C ASN A 105 4.52 21.41 16.06
N SER A 106 3.62 22.06 15.31
CA SER A 106 2.40 21.43 14.79
C SER A 106 2.68 20.17 13.95
N GLY A 107 3.80 20.14 13.23
CA GLY A 107 4.24 18.96 12.46
C GLY A 107 4.50 17.74 13.35
N ALA A 108 5.28 17.89 14.42
CA ALA A 108 5.56 16.79 15.36
C ALA A 108 4.30 16.32 16.09
N VAL A 109 3.43 17.26 16.51
CA VAL A 109 2.14 16.94 17.14
C VAL A 109 1.26 16.13 16.20
N ASN A 110 1.11 16.57 14.95
CA ASN A 110 0.29 15.88 13.95
C ASN A 110 0.84 14.49 13.64
N ALA A 111 2.16 14.33 13.55
CA ALA A 111 2.79 13.02 13.38
C ALA A 111 2.41 12.04 14.51
N ARG A 112 2.49 12.49 15.78
CA ARG A 112 2.08 11.66 16.92
C ARG A 112 0.59 11.30 16.88
N VAL A 113 -0.29 12.24 16.52
CA VAL A 113 -1.74 11.98 16.39
C VAL A 113 -2.00 10.92 15.32
N ASN A 114 -1.27 10.96 14.22
CA ASN A 114 -1.43 10.01 13.13
C ASN A 114 -0.95 8.60 13.51
N TYR A 115 0.20 8.48 14.19
CA TYR A 115 0.64 7.19 14.74
C TYR A 115 -0.37 6.61 15.74
N TYR A 116 -0.97 7.46 16.58
CA TYR A 116 -2.02 7.02 17.50
C TYR A 116 -3.24 6.46 16.76
N ARG A 117 -3.72 7.14 15.72
CA ARG A 117 -4.84 6.67 14.90
C ARG A 117 -4.54 5.32 14.23
N ASP A 118 -3.33 5.18 13.68
CA ASP A 118 -2.87 3.96 13.02
C ASP A 118 -2.84 2.77 14.00
N TYR A 119 -2.17 2.94 15.15
CA TYR A 119 -2.08 1.86 16.15
C TYR A 119 -3.44 1.52 16.78
N CYS A 120 -4.34 2.50 16.98
CA CYS A 120 -5.71 2.21 17.41
C CYS A 120 -6.50 1.39 16.37
N GLY A 121 -6.25 1.61 15.07
CA GLY A 121 -6.81 0.82 13.99
C GLY A 121 -6.28 -0.61 13.98
N GLN A 122 -4.97 -0.79 14.13
CA GLN A 122 -4.31 -2.10 14.14
C GLN A 122 -4.67 -2.93 15.39
N LEU A 123 -4.84 -2.30 16.55
CA LEU A 123 -5.21 -2.97 17.80
C LEU A 123 -6.70 -3.29 17.93
N GLY A 124 -7.49 -3.18 16.85
CA GLY A 124 -8.89 -3.63 16.80
C GLY A 124 -9.85 -2.88 17.72
N SER A 125 -9.50 -1.67 18.18
CA SER A 125 -10.30 -0.89 19.14
C SER A 125 -11.50 -0.17 18.51
N GLN A 126 -12.12 -0.75 17.48
CA GLN A 126 -13.35 -0.22 16.86
C GLN A 126 -14.58 -0.28 17.78
N ARG A 127 -14.53 -0.95 18.93
CA ARG A 127 -15.68 -1.04 19.84
C ARG A 127 -15.94 0.20 20.70
N VAL A 128 -15.05 1.20 20.71
CA VAL A 128 -15.25 2.40 21.57
C VAL A 128 -15.59 3.66 20.76
N LEU A 129 -15.26 3.72 19.46
CA LEU A 129 -15.61 4.90 18.64
C LEU A 129 -17.03 4.87 18.04
N ALA A 130 -17.70 3.71 18.02
CA ALA A 130 -19.08 3.61 17.53
C ALA A 130 -20.15 4.04 18.55
N LEU A 131 -19.79 4.18 19.83
CA LEU A 131 -20.75 4.53 20.90
C LEU A 131 -20.77 6.03 21.27
N ALA A 132 -19.93 6.86 20.66
CA ALA A 132 -19.92 8.31 20.88
C ALA A 132 -20.74 9.10 19.83
N LEU A 133 -21.29 8.44 18.80
CA LEU A 133 -22.02 9.10 17.71
C LEU A 133 -23.54 8.83 17.71
N ALA A 134 -24.07 8.04 18.66
CA ALA A 134 -25.50 7.75 18.75
C ALA A 134 -26.26 8.59 19.80
N GLY A 135 -25.59 9.53 20.48
CA GLY A 135 -26.16 10.26 21.64
C GLY A 135 -26.50 11.74 21.44
N SER A 136 -26.36 12.32 20.25
CA SER A 136 -26.57 13.77 20.06
C SER A 136 -27.12 14.15 18.70
N PHE A 137 -28.10 13.40 18.21
CA PHE A 137 -28.94 13.80 17.07
C PHE A 137 -30.25 14.42 17.58
N LEU A 138 -30.16 15.52 18.31
CA LEU A 138 -31.28 16.42 18.57
C LEU A 138 -30.70 17.84 18.73
N LEU A 139 -31.13 18.74 17.84
CA LEU A 139 -30.87 20.19 17.79
C LEU A 139 -29.57 20.64 17.10
N LEU A 140 -29.61 20.70 15.76
CA LEU A 140 -29.46 21.94 14.97
C LEU A 140 -29.38 21.56 13.47
N ALA A 141 -30.48 21.79 12.77
CA ALA A 141 -30.49 21.84 11.31
C ALA A 141 -29.80 23.14 10.86
N GLY A 142 -28.79 23.04 10.01
CA GLY A 142 -28.15 24.17 9.34
C GLY A 142 -26.63 24.09 9.36
N LEU A 143 -26.03 24.12 8.17
CA LEU A 143 -24.60 23.98 7.83
C LEU A 143 -24.13 22.53 7.63
N ALA A 144 -24.31 22.05 6.39
CA ALA A 144 -23.55 20.91 5.88
C ALA A 144 -22.04 21.25 5.90
N PRO A 145 -21.16 20.37 6.40
CA PRO A 145 -19.75 20.43 6.03
C PRO A 145 -19.63 20.01 4.56
N GLU A 146 -18.91 20.80 3.78
CA GLU A 146 -18.47 20.41 2.45
C GLU A 146 -17.75 19.05 2.48
N PRO A 147 -17.84 18.24 1.40
CA PRO A 147 -17.02 17.04 1.29
C PRO A 147 -15.56 17.47 1.37
N THR A 148 -14.85 16.93 2.35
CA THR A 148 -13.40 17.09 2.45
C THR A 148 -12.78 16.56 1.17
N VAL A 149 -12.23 17.47 0.39
CA VAL A 149 -11.48 17.20 -0.84
C VAL A 149 -10.40 16.17 -0.55
N ALA A 150 -10.35 15.11 -1.36
CA ALA A 150 -9.16 14.28 -1.50
C ALA A 150 -7.98 15.22 -1.78
N GLN A 151 -7.01 15.26 -0.87
CA GLN A 151 -5.88 16.17 -0.97
C GLN A 151 -5.00 15.75 -2.16
N ASN A 152 -5.16 16.45 -3.28
CA ASN A 152 -4.21 16.45 -4.37
C ASN A 152 -2.91 17.08 -3.83
N CYS A 153 -1.80 16.32 -3.75
CA CYS A 153 -0.63 16.72 -2.97
C CYS A 153 0.08 18.00 -3.45
N GLY A 154 -0.24 18.52 -4.64
CA GLY A 154 0.25 19.81 -5.12
C GLY A 154 1.77 19.91 -5.25
N CYS A 155 2.47 18.78 -5.34
CA CYS A 155 3.92 18.75 -5.38
C CYS A 155 4.47 19.26 -6.71
N SER A 156 5.62 19.94 -6.67
CA SER A 156 6.38 20.27 -7.88
C SER A 156 6.77 19.00 -8.64
N SER A 157 6.94 19.09 -9.96
CA SER A 157 7.07 17.93 -10.86
C SER A 157 8.26 16.99 -10.55
N ASN A 158 9.27 17.48 -9.84
CA ASN A 158 10.45 16.73 -9.43
C ASN A 158 10.36 16.16 -8.00
N LEU A 159 9.23 16.32 -7.30
CA LEU A 159 9.05 15.90 -5.92
C LEU A 159 7.98 14.80 -5.82
N CYS A 160 8.26 13.80 -5.00
CA CYS A 160 7.34 12.74 -4.65
C CYS A 160 6.38 13.23 -3.56
N CYS A 161 5.10 12.93 -3.72
CA CYS A 161 4.16 12.97 -2.63
C CYS A 161 4.26 11.66 -1.85
N SER A 162 4.74 11.74 -0.62
CA SER A 162 4.80 10.59 0.27
C SER A 162 3.42 10.00 0.54
N ARG A 163 3.40 8.78 1.09
CA ARG A 163 2.17 8.13 1.58
C ARG A 163 1.36 8.93 2.60
N TRP A 164 1.93 10.04 3.08
CA TRP A 164 1.39 10.90 4.11
C TRP A 164 1.06 12.32 3.60
N GLY A 165 1.09 12.55 2.28
CA GLY A 165 0.71 13.86 1.71
C GLY A 165 1.82 14.92 1.72
N PHE A 166 3.09 14.54 1.86
CA PHE A 166 4.22 15.48 1.91
C PHE A 166 5.08 15.41 0.65
N CYS A 167 5.50 16.57 0.13
CA CYS A 167 6.38 16.66 -1.03
C CYS A 167 7.86 16.55 -0.62
N GLY A 168 8.64 15.73 -1.32
CA GLY A 168 10.08 15.63 -1.11
C GLY A 168 10.78 14.65 -2.05
N THR A 169 12.06 14.39 -1.80
CA THR A 169 12.87 13.45 -2.57
C THR A 169 13.48 12.39 -1.64
N GLY A 170 13.89 11.25 -2.19
CA GLY A 170 14.41 10.11 -1.44
C GLY A 170 13.32 9.17 -0.92
N SER A 171 13.72 8.01 -0.41
CA SER A 171 12.83 6.87 -0.13
C SER A 171 11.69 7.15 0.86
N ASP A 172 11.82 8.13 1.74
CA ASP A 172 10.75 8.51 2.68
C ASP A 172 9.57 9.23 1.99
N TYR A 173 9.84 9.85 0.85
CA TYR A 173 8.85 10.56 0.04
C TYR A 173 8.50 9.77 -1.22
N CYS A 174 9.51 9.21 -1.86
CA CYS A 174 9.39 8.50 -3.12
C CYS A 174 9.14 7.01 -2.94
N GLY A 175 9.52 6.40 -1.82
CA GLY A 175 9.38 4.97 -1.59
C GLY A 175 7.96 4.52 -1.26
N THR A 176 7.86 3.52 -0.38
CA THR A 176 6.61 2.79 -0.11
C THR A 176 5.43 3.72 0.19
N GLY A 177 4.37 3.59 -0.62
CA GLY A 177 3.11 4.31 -0.49
C GLY A 177 3.12 5.73 -1.05
N CYS A 178 4.18 6.16 -1.72
CA CYS A 178 4.20 7.41 -2.47
C CYS A 178 2.96 7.54 -3.37
N GLN A 179 2.27 8.67 -3.25
CA GLN A 179 0.95 8.95 -3.82
C GLN A 179 1.05 9.58 -5.23
N GLN A 180 2.07 10.41 -5.49
CA GLN A 180 2.29 11.15 -6.75
C GLN A 180 3.77 11.51 -6.94
N GLY A 181 4.20 11.92 -8.14
CA GLY A 181 5.60 12.29 -8.43
C GLY A 181 6.50 11.09 -8.80
N PRO A 182 7.84 11.23 -8.81
CA PRO A 182 8.77 10.17 -9.23
C PRO A 182 8.93 9.08 -8.14
N CYS A 183 7.83 8.44 -7.74
CA CYS A 183 7.81 7.39 -6.73
C CYS A 183 8.74 6.23 -7.09
N GLU A 184 9.66 5.90 -6.18
CA GLU A 184 10.48 4.69 -6.18
C GLU A 184 9.58 3.46 -6.08
N THR A 185 9.49 2.70 -7.17
CA THR A 185 8.89 1.37 -7.18
C THR A 185 9.86 0.39 -6.56
N THR A 186 9.91 0.30 -5.23
CA THR A 186 10.57 -0.85 -4.61
C THR A 186 9.71 -2.07 -4.92
N PRO A 187 10.19 -3.06 -5.70
CA PRO A 187 9.43 -4.26 -5.97
C PRO A 187 9.15 -4.93 -4.63
N LEU A 188 7.87 -5.05 -4.27
CA LEU A 188 7.48 -5.75 -3.05
C LEU A 188 8.11 -7.15 -3.06
N ALA A 189 8.74 -7.53 -1.95
CA ALA A 189 9.45 -8.81 -1.83
C ALA A 189 8.51 -9.98 -2.16
N THR A 190 9.06 -11.04 -2.76
CA THR A 190 8.27 -12.24 -3.05
C THR A 190 8.16 -13.10 -1.79
N ASN A 191 7.00 -13.70 -1.55
CA ASN A 191 6.74 -14.63 -0.44
C ASN A 191 6.25 -15.99 -0.96
N ASP A 192 6.22 -17.02 -0.12
CA ASP A 192 5.58 -18.31 -0.42
C ASP A 192 4.48 -18.65 0.60
N VAL A 193 3.85 -17.63 1.20
CA VAL A 193 2.85 -17.82 2.27
C VAL A 193 1.43 -18.03 1.75
N VAL A 194 1.17 -17.77 0.47
CA VAL A 194 -0.13 -17.96 -0.18
C VAL A 194 -0.06 -19.03 -1.25
N ASP A 195 -0.91 -20.05 -1.11
CA ASP A 195 -1.23 -20.97 -2.21
C ASP A 195 -2.27 -20.32 -3.13
N VAL A 196 -1.82 -19.85 -4.29
CA VAL A 196 -2.68 -19.21 -5.31
C VAL A 196 -3.77 -20.18 -5.79
N ALA A 197 -3.48 -21.48 -5.88
CA ALA A 197 -4.49 -22.47 -6.28
C ALA A 197 -5.57 -22.64 -5.22
N GLY A 198 -5.18 -22.55 -3.94
CA GLY A 198 -6.09 -22.54 -2.79
C GLY A 198 -6.92 -21.25 -2.67
N VAL A 199 -6.38 -20.10 -3.09
CA VAL A 199 -7.11 -18.82 -3.11
C VAL A 199 -8.08 -18.76 -4.29
N VAL A 200 -7.60 -19.06 -5.50
CA VAL A 200 -8.42 -19.11 -6.72
C VAL A 200 -9.11 -20.47 -6.75
N THR A 201 -10.14 -20.65 -5.91
CA THR A 201 -10.92 -21.90 -5.87
C THR A 201 -11.76 -22.07 -7.14
N GLN A 202 -12.28 -23.28 -7.37
CA GLN A 202 -13.25 -23.52 -8.44
C GLN A 202 -14.49 -22.64 -8.25
N ALA A 203 -14.99 -22.53 -7.01
CA ALA A 203 -16.15 -21.69 -6.69
C ALA A 203 -15.92 -20.19 -6.96
N PHE A 204 -14.73 -19.66 -6.65
CA PHE A 204 -14.39 -18.28 -6.97
C PHE A 204 -14.38 -18.05 -8.48
N PHE A 205 -13.71 -18.92 -9.23
CA PHE A 205 -13.63 -18.82 -10.69
C PHE A 205 -15.02 -18.95 -11.34
N ASP A 206 -15.82 -19.92 -10.89
CA ASP A 206 -17.19 -20.13 -11.37
C ASP A 206 -18.12 -18.98 -10.98
N GLY A 207 -17.86 -18.31 -9.84
CA GLY A 207 -18.57 -17.10 -9.43
C GLY A 207 -18.33 -15.90 -10.35
N ILE A 208 -17.17 -15.82 -11.00
CA ILE A 208 -16.91 -14.81 -12.05
C ILE A 208 -17.64 -15.22 -13.31
N ILE A 209 -17.37 -16.42 -13.84
CA ILE A 209 -17.92 -16.84 -15.14
C ILE A 209 -19.45 -16.94 -15.10
N GLY A 210 -20.03 -17.27 -13.96
CA GLY A 210 -21.47 -17.39 -13.73
C GLY A 210 -22.24 -16.09 -13.92
N GLN A 211 -21.57 -14.93 -13.89
CA GLN A 211 -22.19 -13.63 -14.14
C GLN A 211 -22.32 -13.29 -15.63
N SER A 212 -21.64 -14.03 -16.51
CA SER A 212 -21.77 -13.88 -17.96
C SER A 212 -23.02 -14.56 -18.51
N ASP A 213 -23.59 -14.02 -19.59
CA ASP A 213 -24.72 -14.63 -20.29
C ASP A 213 -24.41 -16.06 -20.74
N ALA A 214 -25.41 -16.95 -20.69
CA ALA A 214 -25.23 -18.36 -21.02
C ALA A 214 -24.71 -18.60 -22.46
N GLY A 215 -24.98 -17.66 -23.38
CA GLY A 215 -24.53 -17.70 -24.77
C GLY A 215 -23.08 -17.26 -25.00
N CYS A 216 -22.40 -16.71 -23.98
CA CYS A 216 -21.05 -16.21 -24.10
C CYS A 216 -20.05 -17.31 -24.50
N VAL A 217 -19.28 -17.06 -25.56
CA VAL A 217 -18.31 -18.02 -26.11
C VAL A 217 -17.17 -18.33 -25.13
N GLY A 218 -16.76 -17.33 -24.33
CA GLY A 218 -15.68 -17.50 -23.37
C GLY A 218 -15.99 -18.49 -22.23
N ARG A 219 -17.28 -18.81 -21.98
CA ARG A 219 -17.70 -19.82 -20.99
C ARG A 219 -17.17 -21.22 -21.28
N ARG A 220 -16.89 -21.54 -22.55
CA ARG A 220 -16.33 -22.84 -22.98
C ARG A 220 -14.82 -22.80 -23.19
N PHE A 221 -14.23 -21.61 -23.08
CA PHE A 221 -12.82 -21.37 -23.37
C PHE A 221 -12.01 -21.16 -22.09
N TYR A 222 -12.47 -20.28 -21.20
CA TYR A 222 -11.78 -19.99 -19.95
C TYR A 222 -12.16 -20.99 -18.87
N SER A 223 -11.15 -21.65 -18.30
CA SER A 223 -11.32 -22.56 -17.17
C SER A 223 -10.28 -22.29 -16.09
N ARG A 224 -10.62 -22.63 -14.86
CA ARG A 224 -9.67 -22.63 -13.74
C ARG A 224 -8.46 -23.52 -14.03
N SER A 225 -8.65 -24.67 -14.67
CA SER A 225 -7.55 -25.58 -15.01
C SER A 225 -6.56 -24.93 -15.97
N ALA A 226 -7.04 -24.24 -17.01
CA ALA A 226 -6.17 -23.52 -17.94
C ALA A 226 -5.42 -22.36 -17.24
N PHE A 227 -6.08 -21.65 -16.31
CA PHE A 227 -5.43 -20.65 -15.48
C PHE A 227 -4.31 -21.26 -14.62
N LEU A 228 -4.55 -22.38 -13.94
CA LEU A 228 -3.55 -23.03 -13.09
C LEU A 228 -2.38 -23.60 -13.89
N GLU A 229 -2.64 -24.14 -15.09
CA GLU A 229 -1.58 -24.59 -15.99
C GLU A 229 -0.71 -23.43 -16.45
N ALA A 230 -1.32 -22.30 -16.81
CA ALA A 230 -0.59 -21.07 -17.16
C ALA A 230 0.21 -20.52 -15.97
N LEU A 231 -0.38 -20.54 -14.77
CA LEU A 231 0.24 -20.10 -13.52
C LEU A 231 1.54 -20.85 -13.22
N GLY A 232 1.67 -22.11 -13.62
CA GLY A 232 2.91 -22.88 -13.48
C GLY A 232 4.14 -22.23 -14.15
N SER A 233 3.93 -21.33 -15.13
CA SER A 233 5.00 -20.55 -15.77
C SER A 233 5.31 -19.22 -15.05
N TYR A 234 4.51 -18.82 -14.06
CA TYR A 234 4.61 -17.54 -13.35
C TYR A 234 4.59 -17.73 -11.83
N PRO A 235 5.58 -18.43 -11.24
CA PRO A 235 5.57 -18.80 -9.81
C PRO A 235 5.67 -17.62 -8.84
N ARG A 236 5.86 -16.38 -9.34
CA ARG A 236 5.90 -15.15 -8.53
C ARG A 236 4.57 -14.38 -8.49
N PHE A 237 3.59 -14.78 -9.30
CA PHE A 237 2.27 -14.18 -9.30
C PHE A 237 1.51 -14.56 -8.01
N GLY A 238 0.78 -13.61 -7.42
CA GLY A 238 -0.01 -13.83 -6.20
C GLY A 238 0.87 -14.13 -4.98
N ARG A 239 2.10 -13.62 -4.98
CA ARG A 239 3.16 -13.93 -4.01
C ARG A 239 3.96 -12.69 -3.66
N VAL A 240 3.27 -11.58 -3.52
CA VAL A 240 3.84 -10.26 -3.27
C VAL A 240 3.62 -9.86 -1.82
N GLY A 241 4.64 -9.29 -1.17
CA GLY A 241 4.52 -8.67 0.16
C GLY A 241 4.05 -9.64 1.25
N SER A 242 2.98 -9.28 1.94
CA SER A 242 2.27 -10.11 2.92
C SER A 242 1.25 -11.06 2.26
N ALA A 243 0.65 -11.96 3.05
CA ALA A 243 -0.47 -12.78 2.57
C ALA A 243 -1.64 -11.93 2.06
N ASP A 244 -1.89 -10.78 2.69
CA ASP A 244 -2.94 -9.85 2.26
C ASP A 244 -2.56 -9.13 0.97
N ASP A 245 -1.30 -8.75 0.79
CA ASP A 245 -0.83 -8.15 -0.48
C ASP A 245 -0.95 -9.15 -1.63
N SER A 246 -0.67 -10.43 -1.37
CA SER A 246 -0.84 -11.53 -2.32
C SER A 246 -2.31 -11.74 -2.70
N ARG A 247 -3.24 -11.70 -1.74
CA ARG A 247 -4.69 -11.75 -2.03
C ARG A 247 -5.16 -10.52 -2.80
N ARG A 248 -4.65 -9.33 -2.48
CA ARG A 248 -4.92 -8.10 -3.23
C ARG A 248 -4.41 -8.18 -4.67
N GLU A 249 -3.22 -8.76 -4.90
CA GLU A 249 -2.70 -8.99 -6.26
C GLU A 249 -3.63 -9.91 -7.08
N ILE A 250 -4.08 -11.01 -6.47
CA ILE A 250 -5.02 -11.94 -7.12
C ILE A 250 -6.35 -11.24 -7.42
N ALA A 251 -6.92 -10.53 -6.44
CA ALA A 251 -8.16 -9.78 -6.62
C ALA A 251 -8.04 -8.71 -7.72
N ALA A 252 -6.94 -7.96 -7.75
CA ALA A 252 -6.69 -6.93 -8.74
C ALA A 252 -6.57 -7.51 -10.15
N PHE A 253 -5.83 -8.61 -10.32
CA PHE A 253 -5.72 -9.30 -11.61
C PHE A 253 -7.09 -9.73 -12.13
N PHE A 254 -7.88 -10.43 -11.31
CA PHE A 254 -9.21 -10.88 -11.73
C PHE A 254 -10.19 -9.72 -11.94
N ALA A 255 -10.08 -8.60 -11.20
CA ALA A 255 -10.91 -7.42 -11.42
C ALA A 255 -10.67 -6.79 -12.80
N HIS A 256 -9.40 -6.68 -13.23
CA HIS A 256 -9.07 -6.24 -14.58
C HIS A 256 -9.58 -7.24 -15.62
N VAL A 257 -9.31 -8.53 -15.42
CA VAL A 257 -9.78 -9.58 -16.33
C VAL A 257 -11.29 -9.56 -16.52
N THR A 258 -12.04 -9.44 -15.43
CA THR A 258 -13.51 -9.35 -15.47
C THR A 258 -13.97 -8.14 -16.27
N HIS A 259 -13.30 -7.00 -16.09
CA HIS A 259 -13.61 -5.80 -16.87
C HIS A 259 -13.33 -6.00 -18.36
N GLU A 260 -12.12 -6.44 -18.71
CA GLU A 260 -11.67 -6.60 -20.11
C GLU A 260 -12.51 -7.61 -20.90
N THR A 261 -12.98 -8.67 -20.24
CA THR A 261 -13.66 -9.79 -20.90
C THR A 261 -15.16 -9.79 -20.70
N GLY A 262 -15.71 -8.89 -19.87
CA GLY A 262 -17.11 -8.94 -19.44
C GLY A 262 -17.41 -10.25 -18.73
N HIS A 263 -16.74 -10.51 -17.60
CA HIS A 263 -16.89 -11.75 -16.82
C HIS A 263 -16.55 -13.02 -17.62
N PHE A 264 -15.43 -13.01 -18.35
CA PHE A 264 -15.02 -14.08 -19.25
C PHE A 264 -15.99 -14.35 -20.41
N CYS A 265 -16.81 -13.38 -20.80
CA CYS A 265 -17.70 -13.54 -21.95
C CYS A 265 -16.94 -13.52 -23.29
N TYR A 266 -16.04 -12.55 -23.44
CA TYR A 266 -15.33 -12.26 -24.67
C TYR A 266 -13.90 -12.81 -24.65
N ILE A 267 -13.52 -13.42 -25.78
CA ILE A 267 -12.14 -13.88 -26.03
C ILE A 267 -11.38 -12.83 -26.86
N GLU A 268 -12.05 -12.22 -27.82
CA GLU A 268 -11.51 -11.20 -28.72
C GLU A 268 -12.27 -9.87 -28.54
N GLU A 269 -11.59 -8.76 -28.83
CA GLU A 269 -12.19 -7.42 -28.86
C GLU A 269 -13.39 -7.40 -29.81
N ILE A 270 -14.49 -6.79 -29.36
CA ILE A 270 -15.68 -6.60 -30.19
C ILE A 270 -15.32 -5.72 -31.40
N GLY A 271 -15.45 -6.27 -32.60
CA GLY A 271 -15.06 -5.59 -33.84
C GLY A 271 -13.56 -5.53 -34.08
N GLY A 272 -12.74 -6.19 -33.27
CA GLY A 272 -11.28 -6.16 -33.36
C GLY A 272 -10.73 -6.58 -34.73
N ALA A 273 -11.36 -7.54 -35.41
CA ALA A 273 -10.96 -7.98 -36.75
C ALA A 273 -10.96 -6.86 -37.81
N SER A 274 -11.64 -5.73 -37.56
CA SER A 274 -11.62 -4.54 -38.43
C SER A 274 -10.45 -3.59 -38.16
N ARG A 275 -9.62 -3.86 -37.14
CA ARG A 275 -8.54 -3.01 -36.65
C ARG A 275 -7.24 -3.82 -36.59
N ASP A 276 -6.18 -3.35 -37.24
CA ASP A 276 -4.91 -4.10 -37.30
C ASP A 276 -4.05 -3.95 -36.03
N TYR A 277 -4.22 -2.86 -35.26
CA TYR A 277 -3.39 -2.51 -34.08
C TYR A 277 -1.90 -2.66 -34.37
N CYS A 278 -1.48 -2.16 -35.53
CA CYS A 278 -0.11 -2.25 -36.00
C CYS A 278 0.60 -0.90 -35.90
N ASP A 279 1.55 -0.80 -34.96
CA ASP A 279 2.55 0.27 -34.97
C ASP A 279 3.66 -0.08 -35.98
N ARG A 280 3.55 0.50 -37.17
CA ARG A 280 4.49 0.33 -38.29
C ARG A 280 5.86 0.97 -38.02
N SER A 281 5.98 1.84 -37.03
CA SER A 281 7.26 2.42 -36.63
C SER A 281 8.11 1.47 -35.78
N ASN A 282 7.49 0.43 -35.20
CA ASN A 282 8.18 -0.54 -34.36
C ASN A 282 8.95 -1.57 -35.21
N THR A 283 10.26 -1.38 -35.35
CA THR A 283 11.14 -2.26 -36.14
C THR A 283 11.56 -3.53 -35.40
N GLN A 284 11.47 -3.55 -34.06
CA GLN A 284 11.80 -4.72 -33.25
C GLN A 284 10.74 -5.83 -33.38
N TYR A 285 9.47 -5.44 -33.51
CA TYR A 285 8.33 -6.34 -33.63
C TYR A 285 7.49 -5.96 -34.85
N PRO A 286 8.00 -6.20 -36.07
CA PRO A 286 7.35 -5.75 -37.30
C PRO A 286 6.01 -6.44 -37.50
N CYS A 287 5.05 -5.70 -38.03
CA CYS A 287 3.74 -6.25 -38.37
C CYS A 287 3.82 -7.22 -39.55
N VAL A 288 3.09 -8.33 -39.45
CA VAL A 288 2.99 -9.32 -40.51
C VAL A 288 1.79 -9.01 -41.40
N PRO A 289 1.95 -8.95 -42.75
CA PRO A 289 0.83 -8.72 -43.66
C PRO A 289 -0.33 -9.69 -43.42
N GLY A 290 -1.56 -9.18 -43.38
CA GLY A 290 -2.77 -9.97 -43.15
C GLY A 290 -3.01 -10.39 -41.68
N LYS A 291 -2.19 -9.92 -40.74
CA LYS A 291 -2.38 -10.16 -39.30
C LYS A 291 -2.86 -8.92 -38.58
N GLY A 292 -3.73 -9.14 -37.59
CA GLY A 292 -4.26 -8.11 -36.69
C GLY A 292 -3.91 -8.40 -35.24
N TYR A 293 -3.47 -7.37 -34.52
CA TYR A 293 -3.01 -7.40 -33.13
C TYR A 293 -4.02 -6.74 -32.17
N TYR A 294 -5.30 -6.83 -32.49
CA TYR A 294 -6.39 -6.37 -31.63
C TYR A 294 -6.48 -7.18 -30.32
N GLY A 295 -7.31 -6.71 -29.39
CA GLY A 295 -7.43 -7.30 -28.06
C GLY A 295 -7.80 -8.78 -28.08
N ARG A 296 -7.00 -9.62 -27.40
CA ARG A 296 -7.32 -11.03 -27.16
C ARG A 296 -6.98 -11.47 -25.74
N GLY A 297 -7.74 -12.43 -25.25
CA GLY A 297 -7.52 -13.08 -23.96
C GLY A 297 -7.93 -12.24 -22.75
N PRO A 298 -7.56 -12.69 -21.53
CA PRO A 298 -8.04 -12.13 -20.27
C PRO A 298 -7.70 -10.66 -20.04
N ILE A 299 -6.57 -10.18 -20.58
CA ILE A 299 -6.14 -8.78 -20.44
C ILE A 299 -6.32 -7.97 -21.74
N GLN A 300 -6.99 -8.54 -22.74
CA GLN A 300 -7.12 -7.96 -24.08
C GLN A 300 -5.77 -7.48 -24.65
N LEU A 301 -4.78 -8.38 -24.68
CA LEU A 301 -3.44 -8.09 -25.20
C LEU A 301 -3.56 -7.49 -26.61
N SER A 302 -2.98 -6.32 -26.80
CA SER A 302 -3.11 -5.52 -28.02
C SER A 302 -1.76 -4.98 -28.48
N TRP A 303 -1.62 -4.69 -29.76
CA TRP A 303 -0.43 -4.17 -30.45
C TRP A 303 0.68 -5.18 -30.76
N ASN A 304 1.28 -5.05 -31.95
CA ASN A 304 2.37 -5.88 -32.46
C ASN A 304 3.54 -6.04 -31.49
N TYR A 305 3.95 -4.96 -30.81
CA TYR A 305 5.07 -5.00 -29.86
C TYR A 305 4.77 -5.83 -28.61
N ASN A 306 3.53 -5.84 -28.13
CA ASN A 306 3.13 -6.67 -27.00
C ASN A 306 3.01 -8.14 -27.40
N TYR A 307 2.37 -8.42 -28.54
CA TYR A 307 2.29 -9.78 -29.07
C TYR A 307 3.66 -10.40 -29.34
N GLY A 308 4.57 -9.64 -29.96
CA GLY A 308 5.94 -10.08 -30.23
C GLY A 308 6.72 -10.35 -28.95
N ALA A 309 6.65 -9.45 -27.96
CA ALA A 309 7.34 -9.62 -26.68
C ALA A 309 6.78 -10.77 -25.84
N ALA A 310 5.44 -10.88 -25.75
CA ALA A 310 4.77 -11.98 -25.05
C ALA A 310 5.06 -13.33 -25.73
N GLY A 311 4.96 -13.38 -27.06
CA GLY A 311 5.26 -14.57 -27.86
C GLY A 311 6.66 -15.11 -27.62
N ARG A 312 7.65 -14.21 -27.66
CA ARG A 312 9.05 -14.55 -27.35
C ARG A 312 9.23 -15.10 -25.94
N SER A 313 8.55 -14.52 -24.95
CA SER A 313 8.64 -14.97 -23.55
C SER A 313 7.94 -16.30 -23.29
N ILE A 314 6.84 -16.59 -24.00
CA ILE A 314 5.96 -17.73 -23.73
C ILE A 314 6.31 -18.94 -24.62
N GLY A 315 6.96 -18.71 -25.76
CA GLY A 315 7.32 -19.75 -26.72
C GLY A 315 6.29 -19.94 -27.84
N PHE A 316 5.68 -18.86 -28.34
CA PHE A 316 4.86 -18.88 -29.56
C PHE A 316 5.19 -17.71 -30.48
N ASP A 317 4.91 -17.84 -31.78
CA ASP A 317 5.10 -16.73 -32.73
C ASP A 317 3.91 -15.76 -32.62
N GLY A 318 4.04 -14.78 -31.72
CA GLY A 318 3.01 -13.76 -31.52
C GLY A 318 2.81 -12.81 -32.70
N LEU A 319 3.77 -12.73 -33.63
CA LEU A 319 3.66 -11.86 -34.81
C LEU A 319 2.95 -12.55 -35.97
N ARG A 320 3.29 -13.80 -36.26
CA ARG A 320 2.68 -14.59 -37.35
C ARG A 320 1.45 -15.37 -36.92
N THR A 321 1.29 -15.68 -35.64
CA THR A 321 0.14 -16.44 -35.12
C THR A 321 -0.53 -15.77 -33.90
N PRO A 322 -0.83 -14.45 -33.95
CA PRO A 322 -1.49 -13.75 -32.84
C PRO A 322 -2.83 -14.37 -32.44
N GLU A 323 -3.55 -15.00 -33.37
CA GLU A 323 -4.80 -15.72 -33.15
C GLU A 323 -4.69 -16.86 -32.13
N ARG A 324 -3.49 -17.39 -31.87
CA ARG A 324 -3.28 -18.43 -30.83
C ARG A 324 -3.75 -17.98 -29.46
N VAL A 325 -3.66 -16.69 -29.15
CA VAL A 325 -4.14 -16.11 -27.87
C VAL A 325 -5.66 -16.30 -27.69
N ALA A 326 -6.42 -16.43 -28.78
CA ALA A 326 -7.86 -16.70 -28.76
C ALA A 326 -8.23 -18.18 -29.01
N GLN A 327 -7.26 -19.02 -29.38
CA GLN A 327 -7.49 -20.44 -29.72
C GLN A 327 -7.00 -21.41 -28.64
N ASP A 328 -6.05 -20.98 -27.82
CA ASP A 328 -5.45 -21.79 -26.76
C ASP A 328 -5.58 -21.05 -25.42
N ALA A 329 -6.42 -21.58 -24.52
CA ALA A 329 -6.74 -20.96 -23.24
C ALA A 329 -5.52 -20.84 -22.31
N VAL A 330 -4.57 -21.77 -22.39
CA VAL A 330 -3.33 -21.73 -21.59
C VAL A 330 -2.45 -20.60 -22.09
N ILE A 331 -2.27 -20.47 -23.41
CA ILE A 331 -1.56 -19.32 -24.00
C ILE A 331 -2.27 -18.02 -23.65
N SER A 332 -3.60 -17.99 -23.71
CA SER A 332 -4.41 -16.84 -23.34
C SER A 332 -4.14 -16.36 -21.91
N PHE A 333 -4.12 -17.27 -20.93
CA PHE A 333 -3.76 -16.90 -19.56
C PHE A 333 -2.28 -16.55 -19.41
N LYS A 334 -1.38 -17.22 -20.13
CA LYS A 334 0.06 -16.89 -20.10
C LYS A 334 0.33 -15.49 -20.62
N THR A 335 -0.39 -14.99 -21.64
CA THR A 335 -0.22 -13.60 -22.10
C THR A 335 -0.74 -12.59 -21.07
N ALA A 336 -1.84 -12.88 -20.39
CA ALA A 336 -2.35 -12.03 -19.31
C ALA A 336 -1.39 -11.97 -18.11
N LEU A 337 -0.88 -13.12 -17.67
CA LEU A 337 0.13 -13.19 -16.60
C LEU A 337 1.45 -12.53 -17.03
N TRP A 338 1.89 -12.72 -18.27
CA TRP A 338 3.05 -12.01 -18.82
C TRP A 338 2.88 -10.50 -18.72
N PHE A 339 1.75 -9.98 -19.21
CA PHE A 339 1.48 -8.54 -19.17
C PHE A 339 1.46 -8.03 -17.73
N TRP A 340 0.77 -8.75 -16.84
CA TRP A 340 0.68 -8.41 -15.43
C TRP A 340 2.06 -8.31 -14.77
N MET A 341 2.88 -9.34 -14.91
CA MET A 341 4.18 -9.42 -14.24
C MET A 341 5.17 -8.36 -14.74
N ASN A 342 5.07 -7.97 -16.01
CA ASN A 342 5.99 -7.01 -16.63
C ASN A 342 5.53 -5.55 -16.50
N ASN A 343 4.22 -5.28 -16.52
CA ASN A 343 3.69 -3.91 -16.62
C ASN A 343 2.88 -3.47 -15.39
N VAL A 344 2.21 -4.39 -14.70
CA VAL A 344 1.26 -4.04 -13.62
C VAL A 344 1.83 -4.31 -12.24
N ARG A 345 2.41 -5.49 -12.02
CA ARG A 345 3.00 -5.88 -10.73
C ARG A 345 4.03 -4.88 -10.18
N PRO A 346 4.88 -4.21 -10.99
CA PRO A 346 5.82 -3.21 -10.47
C PRO A 346 5.15 -2.03 -9.74
N VAL A 347 3.90 -1.70 -10.07
CA VAL A 347 3.18 -0.55 -9.49
C VAL A 347 2.14 -0.97 -8.44
N ILE A 348 1.99 -2.26 -8.15
CA ILE A 348 0.90 -2.74 -7.29
C ILE A 348 0.94 -2.20 -5.86
N GLY A 349 2.14 -1.89 -5.35
CA GLY A 349 2.34 -1.26 -4.04
C GLY A 349 1.83 0.19 -3.95
N GLN A 350 1.49 0.82 -5.07
CA GLN A 350 0.93 2.18 -5.12
C GLN A 350 -0.60 2.20 -4.93
N GLY A 351 -1.25 1.03 -5.04
CA GLY A 351 -2.71 0.86 -4.95
C GLY A 351 -3.35 0.47 -6.27
N PHE A 352 -4.64 0.10 -6.22
CA PHE A 352 -5.38 -0.40 -7.38
C PHE A 352 -5.53 0.64 -8.50
N GLY A 353 -5.62 1.93 -8.17
CA GLY A 353 -5.64 3.00 -9.18
C GLY A 353 -4.39 3.03 -10.06
N ALA A 354 -3.23 2.67 -9.52
CA ALA A 354 -2.00 2.56 -10.30
C ALA A 354 -2.03 1.36 -11.26
N THR A 355 -2.70 0.26 -10.88
CA THR A 355 -2.88 -0.90 -11.76
C THR A 355 -3.84 -0.59 -12.91
N ILE A 356 -4.90 0.20 -12.67
CA ILE A 356 -5.75 0.75 -13.75
C ILE A 356 -4.92 1.58 -14.71
N ARG A 357 -4.08 2.49 -14.21
CA ARG A 357 -3.21 3.31 -15.06
C ARG A 357 -2.22 2.49 -15.88
N ALA A 358 -1.70 1.40 -15.32
CA ALA A 358 -0.78 0.50 -16.02
C ALA A 358 -1.47 -0.36 -17.09
N VAL A 359 -2.73 -0.75 -16.88
CA VAL A 359 -3.51 -1.50 -17.86
C VAL A 359 -3.99 -0.57 -18.98
N ASN A 360 -4.61 0.56 -18.62
CA ASN A 360 -5.10 1.55 -19.58
C ASN A 360 -5.12 2.96 -18.97
N GLY A 361 -4.01 3.67 -19.10
CA GLY A 361 -3.85 5.03 -18.58
C GLY A 361 -4.84 6.06 -19.14
N GLY A 362 -5.46 5.79 -20.29
CA GLY A 362 -6.46 6.68 -20.90
C GLY A 362 -7.79 6.76 -20.13
N GLU A 363 -8.04 5.83 -19.21
CA GLU A 363 -9.25 5.84 -18.36
C GLU A 363 -9.13 6.80 -17.17
N CYS A 364 -7.90 7.08 -16.73
CA CYS A 364 -7.60 7.87 -15.55
C CYS A 364 -7.74 9.39 -15.78
N ASN A 365 -7.66 10.17 -14.70
CA ASN A 365 -7.69 11.64 -14.70
C ASN A 365 -8.98 12.20 -15.34
N GLY A 366 -10.10 11.49 -15.16
CA GLY A 366 -11.40 11.85 -15.73
C GLY A 366 -11.63 11.37 -17.17
N GLY A 367 -10.73 10.58 -17.76
CA GLY A 367 -10.87 10.06 -19.12
C GLY A 367 -12.08 9.14 -19.29
N ASN A 368 -12.28 8.19 -18.38
CA ASN A 368 -13.49 7.37 -18.35
C ASN A 368 -13.87 6.94 -16.91
N PRO A 369 -14.53 7.82 -16.14
CA PRO A 369 -14.87 7.54 -14.74
C PRO A 369 -15.76 6.31 -14.57
N ALA A 370 -16.66 6.03 -15.51
CA ALA A 370 -17.55 4.86 -15.44
C ALA A 370 -16.78 3.54 -15.51
N VAL A 371 -15.76 3.48 -16.36
CA VAL A 371 -14.88 2.30 -16.48
C VAL A 371 -14.03 2.13 -15.23
N VAL A 372 -13.41 3.20 -14.73
CA VAL A 372 -12.63 3.16 -13.47
C VAL A 372 -13.51 2.64 -12.32
N ASN A 373 -14.72 3.19 -12.17
CA ASN A 373 -15.67 2.77 -11.14
C ASN A 373 -16.03 1.28 -11.26
N ASN A 374 -16.22 0.77 -12.47
CA ASN A 374 -16.49 -0.66 -12.70
C ASN A 374 -15.33 -1.55 -12.25
N ARG A 375 -14.08 -1.19 -12.60
CA ARG A 375 -12.89 -1.92 -12.18
C ARG A 375 -12.74 -1.93 -10.65
N VAL A 376 -12.95 -0.77 -10.01
CA VAL A 376 -12.89 -0.64 -8.55
C VAL A 376 -13.95 -1.51 -7.89
N ARG A 377 -15.18 -1.54 -8.41
CA ARG A 377 -16.25 -2.40 -7.91
C ARG A 377 -15.85 -3.88 -7.94
N TYR A 378 -15.36 -4.38 -9.08
CA TYR A 378 -14.91 -5.78 -9.17
C TYR A 378 -13.77 -6.08 -8.19
N TYR A 379 -12.82 -5.16 -8.06
CA TYR A 379 -11.72 -5.30 -7.10
C TYR A 379 -12.20 -5.38 -5.65
N THR A 380 -13.11 -4.48 -5.24
CA THR A 380 -13.64 -4.49 -3.88
C THR A 380 -14.48 -5.75 -3.60
N ASP A 381 -15.24 -6.21 -4.59
CA ASP A 381 -16.04 -7.42 -4.49
C ASP A 381 -15.14 -8.66 -4.33
N TYR A 382 -14.07 -8.76 -5.12
CA TYR A 382 -13.12 -9.87 -5.03
C TYR A 382 -12.27 -9.79 -3.77
N CYS A 383 -11.84 -8.61 -3.32
CA CYS A 383 -11.20 -8.46 -2.01
C CYS A 383 -12.09 -8.99 -0.87
N SER A 384 -13.40 -8.67 -0.91
CA SER A 384 -14.37 -9.19 0.06
C SER A 384 -14.45 -10.72 0.03
N GLN A 385 -14.58 -11.32 -1.17
CA GLN A 385 -14.62 -12.78 -1.33
C GLN A 385 -13.33 -13.47 -0.86
N LEU A 386 -12.18 -12.81 -1.02
CA LEU A 386 -10.88 -13.32 -0.57
C LEU A 386 -10.56 -12.97 0.90
N GLY A 387 -11.46 -12.28 1.61
CA GLY A 387 -11.29 -11.96 3.03
C GLY A 387 -10.18 -10.95 3.31
N VAL A 388 -9.94 -10.00 2.40
CA VAL A 388 -8.89 -8.98 2.53
C VAL A 388 -9.46 -7.57 2.36
N GLN A 389 -8.89 -6.59 3.06
CA GLN A 389 -9.23 -5.18 2.84
C GLN A 389 -8.59 -4.66 1.54
N PRO A 390 -9.32 -3.87 0.72
CA PRO A 390 -8.85 -3.41 -0.59
C PRO A 390 -7.69 -2.42 -0.53
N GLY A 391 -7.45 -1.79 0.64
CA GLY A 391 -6.45 -0.75 0.81
C GLY A 391 -6.90 0.63 0.32
N GLY A 392 -5.97 1.57 0.24
CA GLY A 392 -6.20 2.93 -0.28
C GLY A 392 -5.87 3.07 -1.76
N ASN A 393 -5.93 4.29 -2.30
CA ASN A 393 -5.56 4.63 -3.68
C ASN A 393 -6.26 3.75 -4.73
N LEU A 394 -7.57 3.55 -4.57
CA LEU A 394 -8.36 2.67 -5.43
C LEU A 394 -8.62 3.27 -6.82
N TYR A 395 -8.64 4.59 -6.92
CA TYR A 395 -8.99 5.32 -8.13
C TYR A 395 -7.76 5.94 -8.79
N CYS A 396 -7.89 6.14 -10.10
CA CYS A 396 -7.13 7.07 -10.90
C CYS A 396 -8.15 7.90 -11.72
#